data_AF-A0A924BC49-F1
#
_entry.id   AF-A0A924BC49-F1
#
_cell.length_a   1.000
_cell.length_b   1.000
_cell.length_c   1.000
_cell.angle_alpha   90.00
_cell.angle_beta   90.00
_cell.angle_gamma   90.00
#
_symmetry.space_group_name_H-M   'P 1'
#
loop_
_entity.id
_entity.type
_entity.pdbx_description
1 polymer ?
#
loop_
_entity_poly.entity_id
_entity_poly.type
_entity_poly.pdbx_seq_one_letter_code
_entity_poly.pdbx_strand_id
1 'polypeptide(L)' 'MLTLEQAQAMVAVALAHGRTAGMRPLTVVVLGARAAGVAAASEDGSWLKRFEIARGKGS' A
#
# COMPACT_ATOMS: atom_id res chain seq x y z
N MET A 1 -6.65 -16.44 6.62
CA MET A 1 -5.31 -16.20 6.05
C MET A 1 -5.50 -15.31 4.83
N LEU A 2 -4.81 -14.18 4.74
CA LEU A 2 -4.82 -13.36 3.54
C LEU A 2 -3.79 -13.94 2.56
N THR A 3 -4.22 -14.33 1.37
CA THR A 3 -3.29 -14.81 0.34
C THR A 3 -2.57 -13.64 -0.33
N LEU A 4 -1.41 -13.92 -0.93
CA LEU A 4 -0.68 -12.92 -1.70
C LEU A 4 -1.53 -12.38 -2.87
N GLU A 5 -2.24 -13.27 -3.57
CA GLU A 5 -3.12 -12.89 -4.69
C GLU A 5 -4.23 -11.92 -4.24
N GLN A 6 -4.90 -12.21 -3.13
CA GLN A 6 -5.91 -11.31 -2.56
C GLN A 6 -5.31 -9.96 -2.16
N ALA A 7 -4.10 -9.95 -1.57
CA ALA A 7 -3.43 -8.72 -1.18
C ALA A 7 -3.03 -7.89 -2.41
N GLN A 8 -2.55 -8.51 -3.49
CA GLN A 8 -2.25 -7.83 -4.75
C GLN A 8 -3.52 -7.27 -5.42
N ALA A 9 -4.63 -8.01 -5.38
CA ALA A 9 -5.91 -7.54 -5.88
C ALA A 9 -6.39 -6.29 -5.11
N MET A 10 -6.26 -6.29 -3.78
CA MET A 10 -6.57 -5.11 -2.96
C MET A 10 -5.74 -3.89 -3.33
N VAL A 11 -4.43 -4.09 -3.53
CA VAL A 11 -3.53 -3.01 -4.00
C VAL A 11 -3.99 -2.47 -5.35
N ALA A 12 -4.28 -3.34 -6.32
CA ALA A 12 -4.70 -2.93 -7.65
C ALA A 12 -6.01 -2.13 -7.64
N VAL A 13 -7.02 -2.60 -6.88
CA VAL A 13 -8.31 -1.92 -6.74
C VAL A 13 -8.14 -0.56 -6.05
N ALA A 14 -7.35 -0.49 -4.98
CA ALA A 14 -7.11 0.76 -4.25
C ALA A 14 -6.43 1.82 -5.13
N LEU A 15 -5.42 1.44 -5.92
CA LEU A 15 -4.77 2.35 -6.86
C LEU A 15 -5.71 2.76 -8.00
N ALA A 16 -6.48 1.82 -8.55
CA ALA A 16 -7.47 2.14 -9.58
C ALA A 16 -8.50 3.15 -9.07
N HIS A 17 -9.02 2.95 -7.86
CA HIS A 17 -9.93 3.89 -7.22
C HIS A 17 -9.26 5.25 -6.94
N GLY A 18 -8.00 5.24 -6.50
CA GLY A 18 -7.10 6.39 -6.44
C GLY A 18 -7.18 7.28 -7.68
N ARG A 19 -6.91 6.66 -8.82
CA ARG A 19 -6.90 7.32 -10.13
C ARG A 19 -8.28 7.80 -10.56
N THR A 20 -9.32 6.97 -10.41
CA THR A 20 -10.68 7.35 -10.82
C THR A 20 -11.27 8.46 -9.97
N ALA A 21 -10.88 8.55 -8.70
CA ALA A 21 -11.30 9.63 -7.79
C ALA A 21 -10.45 10.91 -7.91
N GLY A 22 -9.48 10.96 -8.84
CA GLY A 22 -8.62 12.14 -9.05
C GLY A 22 -7.67 12.42 -7.89
N MET A 23 -7.33 11.40 -7.10
CA MET A 23 -6.35 11.55 -6.03
C MET A 23 -4.95 11.75 -6.62
N ARG A 24 -4.06 12.38 -5.84
CA ARG A 24 -2.62 12.40 -6.18
C ARG A 24 -2.05 10.97 -6.14
N PRO A 25 -0.95 10.68 -6.84
CA PRO A 25 -0.32 9.36 -6.83
C PRO A 25 -0.16 8.78 -5.42
N LEU A 26 -0.64 7.56 -5.22
CA LEU A 26 -0.79 6.91 -3.93
C LEU A 26 0.27 5.83 -3.69
N THR A 27 0.48 5.53 -2.42
CA THR A 27 1.17 4.33 -1.97
C THR A 27 0.20 3.49 -1.14
N VAL A 28 0.07 2.20 -1.46
CA VAL A 28 -0.83 1.27 -0.78
C VAL A 28 -0.01 0.15 -0.15
N VAL A 29 -0.35 -0.19 1.10
CA VAL A 29 0.28 -1.27 1.88
C VAL A 29 -0.80 -2.14 2.47
N VAL A 30 -0.70 -3.44 2.28
CA VAL A 30 -1.62 -4.44 2.82
C VAL A 30 -0.89 -5.22 3.91
N LEU A 31 -1.45 -5.21 5.12
CA LEU A 31 -0.91 -5.89 6.30
C LEU A 31 -1.73 -7.14 6.63
N GLY A 32 -1.04 -8.22 7.00
CA GLY A 32 -1.65 -9.45 7.50
C GLY A 32 -1.87 -9.43 9.01
N ALA A 33 -2.38 -10.54 9.55
CA ALA A 33 -2.83 -10.68 10.94
C ALA A 33 -1.77 -10.39 12.04
N ARG A 34 -0.48 -10.32 11.69
CA ARG A 34 0.63 -10.00 12.60
C ARG A 34 1.29 -8.65 12.30
N ALA A 35 0.58 -7.73 11.64
CA ALA A 35 1.15 -6.52 11.05
C ALA A 35 2.31 -6.80 10.07
N ALA A 36 2.44 -8.03 9.60
CA ALA A 36 3.39 -8.40 8.57
C ALA A 36 2.90 -7.86 7.23
N GLY A 37 3.76 -7.13 6.50
CA GLY A 37 3.44 -6.69 5.14
C GLY A 37 3.23 -7.88 4.21
N VAL A 38 2.10 -7.90 3.50
CA VAL A 38 1.75 -8.95 2.54
C VAL A 38 1.94 -8.46 1.10
N ALA A 39 1.58 -7.21 0.81
CA ALA A 39 1.81 -6.56 -0.48
C ALA A 39 1.93 -5.04 -0.31
N ALA A 40 2.69 -4.38 -1.18
CA ALA A 40 2.75 -2.92 -1.25
C ALA A 40 3.04 -2.46 -2.70
N ALA A 41 2.52 -1.30 -3.08
CA ALA A 41 2.86 -0.64 -4.34
C ALA A 41 2.79 0.88 -4.20
N SER A 42 3.56 1.58 -5.02
CA SER A 42 3.63 3.03 -5.07
C SER A 42 3.50 3.49 -6.52
N GLU A 43 2.59 4.42 -6.80
CA GLU A 43 2.45 4.98 -8.15
C GLU A 43 3.61 5.91 -8.48
N ASP A 44 3.96 6.02 -9.76
CA ASP A 44 4.96 6.99 -10.21
C ASP A 44 4.53 8.42 -9.82
N GLY A 45 5.46 9.20 -9.27
CA GLY A 45 5.16 10.52 -8.72
C GLY A 45 4.53 10.51 -7.33
N SER A 46 4.29 9.33 -6.73
CA SER A 46 4.02 9.25 -5.29
C SER A 46 5.28 9.61 -4.54
N TRP A 47 5.18 10.60 -3.64
CA TRP A 47 6.34 11.02 -2.84
C TRP A 47 6.66 9.93 -1.80
N LEU A 48 7.63 9.06 -2.12
CA LEU A 48 8.13 7.97 -1.27
C LEU A 48 8.75 8.44 0.07
N LYS A 49 8.92 9.76 0.28
CA LYS A 49 9.44 10.32 1.54
C LYS A 49 8.54 10.07 2.77
N ARG A 50 7.35 9.48 2.62
CA ARG A 50 6.47 9.09 3.75
C ARG A 50 6.69 7.66 4.25
N PHE A 51 7.36 6.79 3.49
CA PHE A 51 7.59 5.41 3.91
C PHE A 51 8.69 5.30 4.98
N GLU A 52 9.69 6.19 4.94
CA GLU A 52 10.77 6.29 5.93
C GLU A 52 10.29 6.72 7.33
N ILE A 53 9.11 7.35 7.45
CA ILE A 53 8.55 7.76 8.75
C ILE A 53 7.77 6.60 9.41
N ALA A 54 7.33 5.59 8.64
CA ALA A 54 6.51 4.49 9.17
C ALA A 54 7.32 3.27 9.66
N ARG A 55 8.65 3.21 9.41
CA ARG A 55 9.52 2.15 9.94
C ARG A 55 10.13 2.47 11.32
N GLY A 56 9.87 3.66 11.88
CA GLY A 56 10.43 4.13 13.14
C GLY A 56 9.45 4.15 14.32
N LYS A 57 8.66 3.09 14.55
CA LYS A 57 8.12 2.76 15.90
C LYS A 57 7.53 1.37 15.94
N GLY A 58 8.26 0.47 16.58
CA GLY A 58 7.91 -0.92 16.82
C GLY A 58 9.13 -1.64 17.37
N SER A 59 9.48 -1.28 18.61
CA SER A 59 10.35 -2.06 19.49
C SER A 59 9.89 -3.51 19.60
#